data_AF-A0A7J9FLG8-F1
#
_entry.id   AF-A0A7J9FLG8-F1
#
_cell.length_a   1.000
_cell.length_b   1.000
_cell.length_c   1.000
_cell.angle_alpha   90.00
_cell.angle_beta   90.00
_cell.angle_gamma   90.00
#
_symmetry.space_group_name_H-M   'P 1'
#
loop_
_entity.id
_entity.type
_entity.pdbx_description
1 polymer ?
#
loop_
_entity_poly.entity_id
_entity_poly.type
_entity_poly.pdbx_seq_one_letter_code
_entity_poly.pdbx_strand_id
1 'polypeptide(L)'
;LDPIETELGEGLPSNVIDDDEPNIGNFHRGTKRKWVPKKDATLVACMVDLHNVGTFNADTRFKAGYLNELEKMLENVLPHAMLKAKPNLESRIRTLKRD
;
A
#
# COMPACT_ATOMS: atom_id res chain seq x y z
N LEU A 1 46.71 -26.79 34.39
CA LEU A 1 45.98 -27.52 33.34
C LEU A 1 44.54 -27.01 33.34
N ASP A 2 44.45 -25.73 32.97
CA ASP A 2 43.63 -25.08 31.93
C ASP A 2 42.17 -25.55 31.69
N PRO A 3 41.29 -24.72 31.08
CA PRO A 3 41.48 -23.34 30.61
C PRO A 3 40.32 -22.37 30.96
N ILE A 4 40.65 -21.08 31.02
CA ILE A 4 40.00 -20.00 30.26
C ILE A 4 38.47 -20.18 30.04
N GLU A 5 37.65 -19.59 30.91
CA GLU A 5 36.28 -19.25 30.51
C GLU A 5 36.40 -18.27 29.33
N THR A 6 36.14 -18.82 28.15
CA THR A 6 36.31 -18.16 26.86
C THR A 6 35.21 -17.12 26.70
N GLU A 7 35.65 -15.88 26.70
CA GLU A 7 35.00 -14.80 25.98
C GLU A 7 34.82 -15.19 24.50
N LEU A 8 33.58 -15.52 24.13
CA LEU A 8 33.07 -15.29 22.79
C LEU A 8 31.66 -14.73 22.95
N GLY A 9 31.60 -13.40 22.92
CA GLY A 9 30.36 -12.70 22.65
C GLY A 9 29.80 -13.20 21.33
N GLU A 10 28.70 -13.93 21.40
CA GLU A 10 27.82 -14.14 20.28
C GLU A 10 27.16 -12.80 19.96
N GLY A 11 27.93 -11.93 19.30
CA GLY A 11 27.40 -10.84 18.53
C GLY A 11 26.55 -11.45 17.43
N LEU A 12 25.25 -11.59 17.70
CA LEU A 12 24.27 -11.63 16.63
C LEU A 12 24.62 -10.48 15.69
N PRO A 13 24.86 -10.73 14.38
CA PRO A 13 24.84 -9.64 13.45
C PRO A 13 23.42 -9.08 13.48
N SER A 14 23.28 -7.95 14.16
CA SER A 14 22.13 -7.07 14.02
C SER A 14 22.14 -6.69 12.54
N ASN A 15 21.42 -7.47 11.74
CA ASN A 15 20.86 -7.03 10.49
C ASN A 15 19.81 -5.97 10.84
N VAL A 16 20.32 -4.82 11.28
CA VAL A 16 19.69 -3.52 11.14
C VAL A 16 19.53 -3.28 9.65
N ILE A 17 18.50 -3.88 9.08
CA ILE A 17 17.75 -3.18 8.05
C ILE A 17 16.69 -2.40 8.83
N ASP A 18 17.12 -1.30 9.43
CA ASP A 18 16.23 -0.19 9.72
C ASP A 18 15.83 0.40 8.37
N ASP A 19 14.87 -0.23 7.70
CA ASP A 19 14.26 0.24 6.44
C ASP A 19 13.32 1.45 6.67
N ASP A 20 13.62 2.27 7.67
CA ASP A 20 12.84 3.46 8.02
C ASP A 20 13.78 4.61 8.42
N GLU A 21 14.77 4.91 7.57
CA GLU A 21 15.42 6.23 7.62
C GLU A 21 14.47 7.26 6.96
N PRO A 22 13.91 8.23 7.71
CA PRO A 22 13.16 9.31 7.10
C PRO A 22 14.15 10.27 6.46
N ASN A 23 14.34 10.16 5.15
CA ASN A 23 15.03 11.19 4.36
C ASN A 23 14.24 12.50 4.48
N ILE A 24 14.66 13.36 5.41
CA ILE A 24 14.18 14.74 5.56
C ILE A 24 14.82 15.56 4.44
N GLY A 25 14.27 15.39 3.24
CA GLY A 25 14.58 16.17 2.05
C GLY A 25 13.28 16.68 1.45
N ASN A 26 13.00 17.97 1.62
CA ASN A 26 11.93 18.75 0.97
C ASN A 26 10.46 18.44 1.40
N PHE A 27 10.08 18.89 2.60
CA PHE A 27 8.67 19.03 2.98
C PHE A 27 8.06 20.34 2.43
N HIS A 28 7.83 20.39 1.13
CA HIS A 28 6.89 21.34 0.53
C HIS A 28 5.81 20.58 -0.25
N ARG A 29 4.61 20.53 0.35
CA ARG A 29 3.35 19.84 0.00
C ARG A 29 3.13 18.52 0.74
N GLY A 30 1.99 18.48 1.45
CA GLY A 30 1.55 17.49 2.44
C GLY A 30 2.00 16.06 2.24
N THR A 31 2.23 15.37 3.37
CA THR A 31 2.55 13.95 3.52
C THR A 31 1.91 13.08 2.45
N LYS A 32 2.61 12.89 1.32
CA LYS A 32 2.17 12.00 0.25
C LYS A 32 2.35 10.59 0.80
N ARG A 33 1.28 9.99 1.30
CA ARG A 33 1.25 8.55 1.56
C ARG A 33 1.69 7.87 0.27
N LYS A 34 2.91 7.32 0.27
CA LYS A 34 3.47 6.64 -0.90
C LYS A 34 2.61 5.40 -1.15
N TRP A 35 2.14 5.26 -2.39
CA TRP A 35 1.55 4.00 -2.81
C TRP A 35 2.67 2.96 -2.88
N VAL A 36 2.43 1.82 -2.23
CA VAL A 36 3.34 0.69 -2.24
C VAL A 36 2.79 -0.38 -3.18
N PRO A 37 3.63 -1.18 -3.86
CA PRO A 37 3.17 -2.17 -4.84
C PRO A 37 2.09 -3.11 -4.29
N LYS A 38 2.17 -3.48 -3.01
CA LYS A 38 1.15 -4.28 -2.32
C LYS A 38 -0.24 -3.63 -2.37
N LYS A 39 -0.34 -2.32 -2.13
CA LYS A 39 -1.61 -1.59 -2.17
C LYS A 39 -2.15 -1.47 -3.60
N ASP A 40 -1.27 -1.34 -4.59
CA ASP A 40 -1.68 -1.31 -6.00
C ASP A 40 -2.23 -2.65 -6.44
N ALA A 41 -1.56 -3.75 -6.09
CA ALA A 41 -2.02 -5.10 -6.38
C ALA A 41 -3.41 -5.35 -5.76
N THR A 42 -3.63 -4.93 -4.51
CA THR A 42 -4.95 -5.02 -3.87
C THR A 42 -5.99 -4.14 -4.58
N LEU A 43 -5.64 -2.91 -4.96
CA LEU A 43 -6.55 -2.03 -5.69
C LEU A 43 -6.98 -2.65 -7.03
N VAL A 44 -6.03 -3.20 -7.80
CA VAL A 44 -6.31 -3.87 -9.07
C VAL A 44 -7.19 -5.10 -8.86
N ALA A 45 -6.90 -5.92 -7.84
CA ALA A 45 -7.73 -7.07 -7.49
C ALA A 45 -9.17 -6.66 -7.18
N CYS A 46 -9.38 -5.65 -6.32
CA CYS A 46 -10.71 -5.14 -6.02
C CYS A 46 -11.44 -4.57 -7.26
N MET A 47 -10.72 -3.97 -8.20
CA MET A 47 -11.31 -3.50 -9.47
C MET A 47 -11.78 -4.66 -10.37
N VAL A 48 -11.01 -5.75 -10.42
CA VAL A 48 -11.39 -6.97 -11.14
C VAL A 48 -12.61 -7.63 -10.49
N ASP A 49 -12.61 -7.76 -9.16
CA ASP A 49 -13.75 -8.30 -8.42
C ASP A 49 -15.01 -7.47 -8.64
N LEU A 50 -14.90 -6.14 -8.57
CA LEU A 50 -16.00 -5.22 -8.83
C LEU A 50 -16.56 -5.37 -10.26
N HIS A 51 -15.67 -5.58 -11.24
CA HIS A 51 -16.07 -5.84 -12.62
C HIS A 51 -16.80 -7.18 -12.75
N ASN A 52 -16.34 -8.23 -12.08
CA ASN A 52 -16.94 -9.55 -12.11
C ASN A 52 -18.32 -9.58 -11.45
N VAL A 53 -18.53 -8.78 -10.40
CA VAL A 53 -19.85 -8.59 -9.76
C VAL A 53 -20.86 -7.97 -10.73
N GLY A 54 -20.41 -7.17 -11.71
CA GLY A 54 -21.26 -6.59 -12.74
C GLY A 54 -22.13 -5.41 -12.29
N THR A 55 -22.39 -5.29 -10.99
CA THR A 55 -23.26 -4.24 -10.42
C THR A 55 -22.84 -2.84 -10.83
N PHE A 56 -21.53 -2.55 -10.88
CA PHE A 56 -21.02 -1.23 -11.22
C PHE A 56 -20.51 -1.11 -12.65
N ASN A 57 -20.82 -2.05 -13.54
CA ASN A 57 -20.39 -1.98 -14.93
C ASN A 57 -21.32 -1.07 -15.74
N ALA A 58 -20.74 -0.39 -16.72
CA ALA A 58 -21.39 0.26 -17.85
C ALA A 58 -20.69 -0.24 -19.12
N ASP A 59 -21.21 0.10 -20.30
CA ASP A 59 -20.79 -0.50 -21.58
C ASP A 59 -19.27 -0.53 -21.82
N THR A 60 -18.54 0.48 -21.32
CA THR A 60 -17.07 0.60 -21.50
C THR A 60 -16.32 1.03 -20.23
N ARG A 61 -17.02 1.20 -19.10
CA ARG A 61 -16.45 1.78 -17.87
C ARG A 61 -17.23 1.39 -16.63
N PHE A 62 -16.77 1.83 -15.47
CA PHE A 62 -17.59 1.78 -14.27
C PHE A 62 -18.67 2.88 -14.22
N LYS A 63 -19.83 2.56 -13.66
CA LYS A 63 -20.92 3.49 -13.37
C LYS A 63 -20.59 4.41 -12.19
N ALA A 64 -21.40 5.43 -11.98
CA ALA A 64 -21.23 6.35 -10.85
C ALA A 64 -21.27 5.60 -9.50
N GLY A 65 -20.45 6.05 -8.53
CA GLY A 65 -20.38 5.45 -7.20
C GLY A 65 -19.39 4.28 -7.05
N TYR A 66 -18.78 3.79 -8.14
CA TYR A 66 -17.83 2.67 -8.08
C TYR A 66 -16.64 2.93 -7.14
N LEU A 67 -16.16 4.18 -7.05
CA LEU A 67 -15.06 4.55 -6.16
C LEU A 67 -15.42 4.34 -4.67
N ASN A 68 -16.68 4.56 -4.30
CA ASN A 68 -17.13 4.35 -2.91
C ASN A 68 -17.20 2.86 -2.58
N GLU A 69 -17.55 2.03 -3.57
CA GLU A 69 -17.55 0.58 -3.37
C GLU A 69 -16.13 0.03 -3.28
N LEU A 70 -15.22 0.51 -4.14
CA LEU A 70 -13.80 0.19 -4.02
C LEU A 70 -13.21 0.61 -2.67
N GLU A 71 -13.61 1.77 -2.14
CA GLU A 71 -13.22 2.21 -0.79
C GLU A 71 -13.64 1.18 0.26
N LYS A 72 -14.91 0.74 0.27
CA LYS A 72 -15.38 -0.28 1.24
C LYS A 72 -14.65 -1.61 1.09
N MET A 73 -14.45 -2.08 -0.15
CA MET A 73 -13.72 -3.33 -0.41
C MET A 73 -12.28 -3.23 0.13
N LEU A 74 -11.62 -2.08 -0.09
CA LEU A 74 -10.28 -1.84 0.43
C LEU A 74 -10.24 -1.63 1.95
N GLU A 75 -11.26 -1.04 2.56
CA GLU A 75 -11.37 -0.95 4.02
C GLU A 75 -11.50 -2.36 4.64
N ASN A 76 -12.18 -3.28 3.97
CA ASN A 76 -12.28 -4.68 4.42
C ASN A 76 -10.95 -5.44 4.30
N VAL A 77 -10.21 -5.24 3.19
CA VAL A 77 -8.93 -5.95 2.95
C VAL A 77 -7.75 -5.27 3.66
N LEU A 78 -7.79 -3.95 3.79
CA LEU A 78 -6.73 -3.10 4.33
C LEU A 78 -7.32 -2.03 5.28
N PRO A 79 -7.86 -2.41 6.46
CA PRO A 79 -8.55 -1.50 7.38
C PRO A 79 -7.68 -0.33 7.89
N HIS A 80 -6.36 -0.48 7.86
CA HIS A 80 -5.41 0.54 8.31
C HIS A 80 -4.85 1.41 7.17
N ALA A 81 -5.25 1.17 5.93
CA ALA A 81 -4.70 1.92 4.79
C ALA A 81 -5.29 3.34 4.67
N MET A 82 -6.42 3.61 5.33
CA MET A 82 -7.16 4.88 5.34
C MET A 82 -7.24 5.51 3.93
N LEU A 83 -7.62 4.70 2.93
CA LEU A 83 -7.71 5.11 1.52
C LEU A 83 -9.11 5.63 1.24
N LYS A 84 -9.24 6.94 0.99
CA LYS A 84 -10.51 7.55 0.63
C LYS A 84 -10.76 7.52 -0.88
N ALA A 85 -12.00 7.28 -1.30
CA ALA A 85 -12.44 7.30 -2.70
C ALA A 85 -11.92 8.53 -3.44
N LYS A 86 -12.04 9.70 -2.79
CA LYS A 86 -11.39 10.95 -3.20
C LYS A 86 -10.57 11.52 -2.05
N PRO A 87 -9.38 12.09 -2.30
CA PRO A 87 -8.67 12.16 -3.58
C PRO A 87 -7.83 10.91 -3.90
N ASN A 88 -7.66 9.96 -2.97
CA ASN A 88 -6.63 8.92 -3.03
C ASN A 88 -6.83 7.91 -4.16
N LEU A 89 -7.98 7.21 -4.18
CA LEU A 89 -8.25 6.17 -5.18
C LEU A 89 -8.40 6.77 -6.58
N GLU A 90 -9.15 7.87 -6.68
CA GLU A 90 -9.33 8.59 -7.94
C GLU A 90 -7.99 8.98 -8.59
N SER A 91 -7.06 9.53 -7.80
CA SER A 91 -5.73 9.91 -8.31
C SER A 91 -4.95 8.68 -8.76
N ARG A 92 -4.93 7.60 -7.96
CA ARG A 92 -4.15 6.40 -8.28
C ARG A 92 -4.62 5.68 -9.53
N ILE A 93 -5.93 5.50 -9.67
CA ILE A 93 -6.52 4.87 -10.87
C ILE A 93 -6.19 5.70 -12.11
N ARG A 94 -6.23 7.04 -12.03
CA ARG A 94 -5.83 7.91 -13.15
C ARG A 94 -4.36 7.77 -13.54
N THR A 95 -3.48 7.42 -12.60
CA THR A 95 -2.06 7.14 -12.88
C THR A 95 -1.90 5.75 -13.49
N LEU A 96 -2.51 4.72 -12.90
CA LEU A 96 -2.42 3.33 -13.38
C LEU A 96 -2.95 3.12 -14.81
N LYS A 97 -3.85 3.99 -15.29
CA LYS A 97 -4.34 3.95 -16.68
C LYS A 97 -3.38 4.58 -17.71
N ARG A 98 -2.34 5.29 -17.25
CA ARG A 98 -1.36 5.98 -18.11
C ARG A 98 -0.02 5.27 -18.15
N ASP A 99 0.33 4.56 -17.08
CA ASP A 99 1.48 3.65 -17.04
C ASP A 99 1.24 2.46 -17.97
#